data_AF-A0A7K3Z4E4-F1
#
_entry.id   AF-A0A7K3Z4E4-F1
#
_cell.length_a   1.000
_cell.length_b   1.000
_cell.length_c   1.000
_cell.angle_alpha   90.00
_cell.angle_beta   90.00
_cell.angle_gamma   90.00
#
_symmetry.space_group_name_H-M   'P 1'
#
loop_
_entity.id
_entity.type
_entity.pdbx_description
1 polymer ?
#
loop_
_entity_poly.entity_id
_entity_poly.type
_entity_poly.pdbx_seq_one_letter_code
_entity_poly.pdbx_strand_id
1 'polypeptide(L)'
;MTEAHDDNSKIEDQIVEKVAELMETLDEVEKYNVVDKCFKKFAAIVISSVIILIIAHIFLTSSGFLMAYNPAQRFFLSFLLVIIPLSGVASGILFVKRKIHAVKTGEWKKELSEGFPSALKKLSNLNWSKSFDAISSGGLGYSMYGLVKGLAYWIITYFTLGFALNITTYIILNQTQVLGGASVWFSLLITFVYLKKELSKRFNEIRALDKLHWELRRLEYDLKNVEF
;
A
#
# COMPACT_ATOMS: atom_id res chain seq x y z
N MET A 1 29.44 -45.57 15.72
CA MET A 1 28.89 -45.41 14.35
C MET A 1 27.59 -44.61 14.32
N THR A 2 27.18 -43.97 15.43
CA THR A 2 25.89 -43.27 15.59
C THR A 2 26.00 -41.75 15.52
N GLU A 3 27.19 -41.16 15.67
CA GLU A 3 27.38 -39.70 15.68
C GLU A 3 27.26 -39.06 14.29
N ALA A 4 27.72 -39.74 13.22
CA ALA A 4 27.65 -39.21 11.86
C ALA A 4 26.21 -39.14 11.30
N HIS A 5 25.27 -39.92 11.85
CA HIS A 5 23.89 -39.95 11.40
C HIS A 5 23.03 -38.86 12.07
N ASP A 6 23.42 -38.41 13.27
CA ASP A 6 22.79 -37.32 14.03
C ASP A 6 23.23 -35.92 13.52
N ASP A 7 24.49 -35.80 13.08
CA ASP A 7 24.98 -34.56 12.44
C ASP A 7 24.34 -34.33 11.06
N ASN A 8 24.14 -35.38 10.26
CA ASN A 8 23.48 -35.24 8.96
C ASN A 8 22.01 -34.85 9.08
N SER A 9 21.28 -35.36 10.07
CA SER A 9 19.88 -34.97 10.30
C SER A 9 19.78 -33.52 10.75
N LYS A 10 20.68 -33.05 11.62
CA LYS A 10 20.74 -31.64 12.04
C LYS A 10 21.07 -30.70 10.88
N ILE A 11 21.96 -31.10 9.98
CA ILE A 11 22.29 -30.33 8.77
C ILE A 11 21.08 -30.27 7.83
N GLU A 12 20.38 -31.38 7.63
CA GLU A 12 19.19 -31.44 6.80
C GLU A 12 18.06 -30.57 7.37
N ASP A 13 17.82 -30.63 8.68
CA ASP A 13 16.85 -29.77 9.37
C ASP A 13 17.20 -28.28 9.24
N GLN A 14 18.47 -27.90 9.38
CA GLN A 14 18.93 -26.51 9.19
C GLN A 14 18.74 -26.03 7.74
N ILE A 15 18.98 -26.91 6.76
CA ILE A 15 18.80 -26.61 5.34
C ILE A 15 17.31 -26.42 5.02
N VAL A 16 16.44 -27.30 5.55
CA VAL A 16 14.99 -27.20 5.39
C VAL A 16 14.45 -25.92 6.01
N GLU A 17 14.93 -25.54 7.20
CA GLU A 17 14.58 -24.28 7.85
C GLU A 17 14.97 -23.06 7.01
N LYS A 18 16.20 -23.06 6.46
CA LYS A 18 16.67 -21.97 5.59
C LYS A 18 15.88 -21.87 4.28
N VAL A 19 15.48 -22.99 3.69
CA VAL A 19 14.61 -22.99 2.49
C VAL A 19 13.20 -22.53 2.82
N ALA A 20 12.65 -22.90 3.98
CA ALA A 20 11.36 -22.41 4.43
C ALA A 20 11.36 -20.89 4.62
N GLU A 21 12.41 -20.33 5.25
CA GLU A 21 12.61 -18.88 5.41
C GLU A 21 12.70 -18.17 4.05
N LEU A 22 13.43 -18.75 3.09
CA LEU A 22 13.54 -18.23 1.73
C LEU A 22 12.20 -18.25 0.98
N MET A 23 11.44 -19.34 1.10
CA MET A 23 10.13 -19.51 0.46
C MET A 23 9.07 -18.56 1.05
N GLU A 24 9.08 -18.37 2.37
CA GLU A 24 8.22 -17.38 3.03
C GLU A 24 8.53 -15.96 2.56
N THR A 25 9.82 -15.66 2.44
CA THR A 25 10.28 -14.36 1.91
C THR A 25 9.86 -14.16 0.44
N LEU A 26 9.90 -15.21 -0.38
CA LEU A 26 9.41 -15.18 -1.77
C LEU A 26 7.90 -14.96 -1.87
N ASP A 27 7.11 -15.61 -1.00
CA ASP A 27 5.66 -15.37 -0.89
C ASP A 27 5.35 -13.91 -0.53
N GLU A 28 6.14 -13.30 0.36
CA GLU A 28 6.01 -11.89 0.70
C GLU A 28 6.38 -10.97 -0.47
N VAL A 29 7.44 -11.29 -1.21
CA VAL A 29 7.83 -10.57 -2.44
C VAL A 29 6.74 -10.66 -3.51
N GLU A 30 6.09 -11.82 -3.68
CA GLU A 30 5.01 -11.99 -4.64
C GLU A 30 3.76 -11.19 -4.26
N LYS A 31 3.38 -11.21 -2.97
CA LYS A 31 2.35 -10.30 -2.43
C LYS A 31 2.69 -8.85 -2.71
N TYR A 32 3.94 -8.45 -2.50
CA TYR A 32 4.42 -7.09 -2.75
C TYR A 32 4.34 -6.70 -4.23
N ASN A 33 4.72 -7.60 -5.16
CA ASN A 33 4.60 -7.39 -6.61
C ASN A 33 3.13 -7.16 -7.04
N VAL A 34 2.19 -7.90 -6.44
CA VAL A 34 0.76 -7.70 -6.69
C VAL A 34 0.29 -6.34 -6.16
N VAL A 35 0.80 -5.90 -5.00
CA VAL A 35 0.53 -4.56 -4.48
C VAL A 35 1.06 -3.49 -5.42
N ASP A 36 2.30 -3.58 -5.89
CA ASP A 36 2.91 -2.61 -6.82
C ASP A 36 2.11 -2.49 -8.13
N LYS A 37 1.69 -3.62 -8.71
CA LYS A 37 0.84 -3.61 -9.92
C LYS A 37 -0.55 -3.05 -9.68
N CYS A 38 -1.14 -3.32 -8.51
CA CYS A 38 -2.44 -2.76 -8.15
C CYS A 38 -2.34 -1.27 -7.79
N PHE A 39 -1.15 -0.80 -7.41
CA PHE A 39 -0.92 0.55 -6.96
C PHE A 39 -1.23 1.60 -8.02
N LYS A 40 -0.82 1.39 -9.28
CA LYS A 40 -1.17 2.29 -10.40
C LYS A 40 -2.68 2.47 -10.56
N LYS A 41 -3.45 1.38 -10.38
CA LYS A 41 -4.92 1.42 -10.43
C LYS A 41 -5.51 2.10 -9.21
N PHE A 42 -4.95 1.87 -8.02
CA PHE A 42 -5.33 2.58 -6.80
C PHE A 42 -5.12 4.09 -6.94
N ALA A 43 -3.94 4.51 -7.39
CA ALA A 43 -3.60 5.91 -7.67
C ALA A 43 -4.58 6.53 -8.66
N ALA A 44 -4.87 5.84 -9.76
CA ALA A 44 -5.86 6.29 -10.74
C ALA A 44 -7.25 6.49 -10.12
N ILE A 45 -7.74 5.54 -9.31
CA ILE A 45 -9.05 5.66 -8.63
C ILE A 45 -9.07 6.91 -7.73
N VAL A 46 -8.04 7.11 -6.91
CA VAL A 46 -7.97 8.27 -6.00
C VAL A 46 -7.92 9.57 -6.79
N ILE A 47 -7.04 9.68 -7.79
CA ILE A 47 -6.91 10.88 -8.63
C ILE A 47 -8.21 11.17 -9.38
N SER A 48 -8.83 10.15 -9.98
CA SER A 48 -10.12 10.30 -10.67
C SER A 48 -11.21 10.80 -9.71
N SER A 49 -11.26 10.31 -8.47
CA SER A 49 -12.24 10.79 -7.49
C SER A 49 -12.05 12.28 -7.14
N VAL A 50 -10.80 12.76 -7.08
CA VAL A 50 -10.50 14.18 -6.85
C VAL A 50 -10.89 15.02 -8.06
N ILE A 51 -10.62 14.54 -9.28
CA ILE A 51 -11.03 15.23 -10.51
C ILE A 51 -12.55 15.35 -10.58
N ILE A 52 -13.28 14.27 -10.29
CA ILE A 52 -14.76 14.26 -10.27
C ILE A 52 -15.28 15.26 -9.23
N LEU A 53 -14.68 15.32 -8.04
CA LEU A 53 -15.03 16.32 -7.03
C LEU A 53 -14.88 17.74 -7.57
N ILE A 54 -13.76 18.07 -8.21
CA ILE A 54 -13.50 19.40 -8.76
C ILE A 54 -14.55 19.75 -9.83
N ILE A 55 -14.80 18.82 -10.76
CA ILE A 55 -15.80 19.01 -11.82
C ILE A 55 -17.20 19.21 -11.24
N ALA A 56 -17.61 18.38 -10.28
CA ALA A 56 -18.91 18.48 -9.61
C ALA A 56 -19.06 19.82 -8.88
N HIS A 57 -18.01 20.27 -8.20
CA HIS A 57 -18.01 21.55 -7.50
C HIS A 57 -18.11 22.74 -8.47
N ILE A 58 -17.35 22.73 -9.57
CA ILE A 58 -17.43 23.75 -10.62
C ILE A 58 -18.84 23.78 -11.23
N PHE A 59 -19.39 22.62 -11.57
CA PHE A 59 -20.71 22.49 -12.17
C PHE A 59 -21.82 23.02 -11.25
N LEU A 60 -21.80 22.69 -9.96
CA LEU A 60 -22.79 23.18 -8.99
C LEU A 60 -22.69 24.68 -8.76
N THR A 61 -21.49 25.25 -8.89
CA THR A 61 -21.26 26.69 -8.76
C THR A 61 -21.69 27.43 -10.03
N SER A 62 -21.33 26.94 -11.21
CA SER A 62 -21.62 27.58 -12.50
C SER A 62 -23.09 27.47 -12.92
N SER A 63 -23.78 26.40 -12.55
CA SER A 63 -25.22 26.22 -12.77
C SER A 63 -26.08 27.16 -11.92
N GLY A 64 -25.50 27.86 -10.94
CA GLY A 64 -26.24 28.68 -9.98
C GLY A 64 -27.10 27.87 -9.01
N PHE A 65 -27.03 26.53 -9.03
CA PHE A 65 -27.81 25.66 -8.15
C PHE A 65 -27.63 26.00 -6.67
N LEU A 66 -26.39 26.29 -6.27
CA LEU A 66 -26.08 26.67 -4.90
C LEU A 66 -26.60 28.07 -4.55
N MET A 67 -26.83 28.96 -5.52
CA MET A 67 -27.28 30.34 -5.26
C MET A 67 -28.71 30.41 -4.67
N ALA A 68 -29.53 29.38 -4.87
CA ALA A 68 -30.89 29.32 -4.34
C ALA A 68 -30.95 29.09 -2.82
N TYR A 69 -29.85 28.64 -2.21
CA TYR A 69 -29.80 28.27 -0.79
C TYR A 69 -29.15 29.38 0.05
N ASN A 70 -29.43 29.41 1.35
CA ASN A 70 -28.72 30.30 2.27
C ASN A 70 -27.27 29.81 2.51
N PRO A 71 -26.35 30.64 3.05
CA PRO A 71 -24.94 30.27 3.22
C PRO A 71 -24.71 28.97 4.00
N ALA A 72 -25.49 28.72 5.06
CA ALA A 72 -25.37 27.50 5.85
C ALA A 72 -25.81 26.25 5.07
N GLN A 73 -26.95 26.32 4.38
CA GLN A 73 -27.45 25.24 3.52
C GLN A 73 -26.49 24.95 2.37
N ARG A 74 -25.93 25.99 1.73
CA ARG A 74 -24.89 25.85 0.71
C ARG A 74 -23.69 25.06 1.23
N PHE A 75 -23.25 25.34 2.46
CA PHE A 75 -22.14 24.60 3.08
C PHE A 75 -22.47 23.10 3.23
N PHE A 76 -23.61 22.76 3.85
CA PHE A 76 -23.99 21.35 4.07
C PHE A 76 -24.20 20.59 2.75
N LEU A 77 -24.85 21.21 1.76
CA LEU A 77 -25.00 20.64 0.41
C LEU A 77 -23.64 20.43 -0.28
N SER A 78 -22.75 21.41 -0.19
CA SER A 78 -21.40 21.27 -0.77
C SER A 78 -20.57 20.20 -0.04
N PHE A 79 -20.81 20.01 1.26
CA PHE A 79 -20.13 18.99 2.05
C PHE A 79 -20.52 17.56 1.63
N LEU A 80 -21.69 17.34 1.02
CA LEU A 80 -22.04 16.03 0.48
C LEU A 80 -21.09 15.57 -0.63
N LEU A 81 -20.46 16.50 -1.34
CA LEU A 81 -19.47 16.17 -2.38
C LEU A 81 -18.24 15.43 -1.81
N VAL A 82 -17.97 15.53 -0.51
CA VAL A 82 -16.92 14.80 0.20
C VAL A 82 -17.07 13.29 0.08
N ILE A 83 -18.29 12.80 -0.13
CA ILE A 83 -18.55 11.37 -0.36
C ILE A 83 -17.80 10.86 -1.60
N ILE A 84 -17.56 11.71 -2.60
CA ILE A 84 -16.86 11.34 -3.84
C ILE A 84 -15.41 10.91 -3.55
N PRO A 85 -14.52 11.75 -2.98
CA PRO A 85 -13.15 11.32 -2.69
C PRO A 85 -13.09 10.23 -1.61
N LEU A 86 -13.99 10.24 -0.60
CA LEU A 86 -14.02 9.18 0.42
C LEU A 86 -14.36 7.81 -0.17
N SER A 87 -15.37 7.76 -1.04
CA SER A 87 -15.75 6.52 -1.74
C SER A 87 -14.67 6.06 -2.71
N GLY A 88 -13.95 6.98 -3.36
CA GLY A 88 -12.77 6.68 -4.17
C GLY A 88 -11.66 6.01 -3.36
N VAL A 89 -11.28 6.60 -2.21
CA VAL A 89 -10.28 6.02 -1.31
C VAL A 89 -10.72 4.64 -0.79
N ALA A 90 -11.96 4.51 -0.31
CA ALA A 90 -12.50 3.26 0.20
C ALA A 90 -12.53 2.15 -0.87
N SER A 91 -13.00 2.48 -2.08
CA SER A 91 -13.04 1.54 -3.22
C SER A 91 -11.63 1.11 -3.62
N GLY A 92 -10.68 2.05 -3.62
CA GLY A 92 -9.28 1.78 -3.87
C GLY A 92 -8.68 0.81 -2.84
N ILE A 93 -8.91 1.03 -1.54
CA ILE A 93 -8.44 0.13 -0.47
C ILE A 93 -9.04 -1.27 -0.64
N LEU A 94 -10.36 -1.36 -0.89
CA LEU A 94 -11.03 -2.64 -1.10
C LEU A 94 -10.50 -3.38 -2.33
N PHE A 95 -10.21 -2.66 -3.42
CA PHE A 95 -9.63 -3.24 -4.63
C PHE A 95 -8.27 -3.89 -4.34
N VAL A 96 -7.37 -3.17 -3.66
CA VAL A 96 -6.04 -3.68 -3.29
C VAL A 96 -6.18 -4.87 -2.34
N LYS A 97 -7.04 -4.78 -1.31
CA LYS A 97 -7.25 -5.87 -0.34
C LYS A 97 -7.73 -7.16 -1.01
N ARG A 98 -8.70 -7.06 -1.95
CA ARG A 98 -9.19 -8.21 -2.73
C ARG A 98 -8.08 -8.85 -3.56
N LYS A 99 -7.18 -8.05 -4.13
CA LYS A 99 -6.08 -8.56 -4.96
C LYS A 99 -4.96 -9.22 -4.15
N ILE A 100 -4.63 -8.67 -2.97
CA ILE A 100 -3.69 -9.31 -2.04
C ILE A 100 -4.24 -10.67 -1.57
N HIS A 101 -5.53 -10.74 -1.23
CA HIS A 101 -6.14 -11.98 -0.75
C HIS A 101 -6.24 -13.07 -1.83
N ALA A 102 -6.17 -12.69 -3.10
CA ALA A 102 -6.14 -13.64 -4.22
C ALA A 102 -4.74 -14.27 -4.45
N VAL A 103 -3.70 -13.77 -3.80
CA VAL A 103 -2.35 -14.37 -3.86
C VAL A 103 -2.35 -15.62 -3.00
N LYS A 104 -2.25 -16.78 -3.65
CA LYS A 104 -2.09 -18.05 -2.95
C LYS A 104 -0.71 -18.07 -2.30
N THR A 105 -0.67 -18.16 -0.97
CA THR A 105 0.58 -18.25 -0.21
C THR A 105 0.59 -19.55 0.58
N GLY A 106 1.78 -20.11 0.80
CA GLY A 106 1.95 -21.38 1.48
C GLY A 106 1.81 -22.62 0.60
N GLU A 107 1.72 -22.50 -0.74
CA GLU A 107 1.74 -23.68 -1.64
C GLU A 107 3.05 -24.47 -1.54
N TRP A 108 4.15 -23.81 -1.13
CA TRP A 108 5.44 -24.44 -0.86
C TRP A 108 5.43 -25.37 0.36
N LYS A 109 4.54 -25.19 1.34
CA LYS A 109 4.52 -26.03 2.56
C LYS A 109 4.21 -27.50 2.23
N LYS A 110 3.36 -27.72 1.23
CA LYS A 110 3.01 -29.06 0.74
C LYS A 110 4.19 -29.71 0.02
N GLU A 111 4.93 -28.94 -0.78
CA GLU A 111 6.11 -29.46 -1.50
C GLU A 111 7.33 -29.64 -0.58
N LEU A 112 7.48 -28.82 0.46
CA LEU A 112 8.49 -29.01 1.50
C LEU A 112 8.23 -30.32 2.26
N SER A 113 6.97 -30.67 2.50
CA SER A 113 6.58 -31.97 3.10
C SER A 113 6.79 -33.17 2.18
N GLU A 114 7.00 -32.94 0.89
CA GLU A 114 7.34 -33.99 -0.11
C GLU A 114 8.86 -34.17 -0.27
N GLY A 115 9.68 -33.32 0.38
CA GLY A 115 11.14 -33.44 0.45
C GLY A 115 11.92 -32.26 -0.14
N PHE A 116 13.15 -32.06 0.35
CA PHE A 116 14.06 -30.97 -0.05
C PHE A 116 14.28 -30.81 -1.57
N PRO A 117 14.43 -31.90 -2.36
CA PRO A 117 14.58 -31.79 -3.83
C PRO A 117 13.35 -31.22 -4.53
N SER A 118 12.13 -31.49 -4.02
CA SER A 118 10.89 -30.95 -4.57
C SER A 118 10.78 -29.43 -4.35
N ALA A 119 11.19 -28.95 -3.16
CA ALA A 119 11.24 -27.52 -2.86
C ALA A 119 12.27 -26.78 -3.72
N LEU A 120 13.45 -27.39 -3.93
CA LEU A 120 14.48 -26.88 -4.84
C LEU A 120 14.01 -26.81 -6.29
N LYS A 121 13.30 -27.83 -6.76
CA LYS A 121 12.71 -27.84 -8.11
C LYS A 121 11.66 -26.74 -8.29
N LYS A 122 10.87 -26.41 -7.25
CA LYS A 122 9.94 -25.28 -7.29
C LYS A 122 10.68 -23.93 -7.34
N LEU A 123 11.75 -23.78 -6.54
CA LEU A 123 12.62 -22.60 -6.56
C LEU A 123 13.32 -22.41 -7.90
N SER A 124 13.80 -23.49 -8.52
CA SER A 124 14.41 -23.47 -9.86
C SER A 124 13.42 -23.01 -10.95
N ASN A 125 12.17 -23.44 -10.87
CA ASN A 125 11.13 -23.12 -11.86
C ASN A 125 10.42 -21.78 -11.62
N LEU A 126 10.78 -21.06 -10.55
CA LEU A 126 10.23 -19.75 -10.25
C LEU A 126 10.66 -18.74 -11.33
N ASN A 127 9.75 -17.84 -11.70
CA ASN A 127 10.03 -16.85 -12.73
C ASN A 127 10.81 -15.66 -12.14
N TRP A 128 12.08 -15.91 -11.83
CA TRP A 128 13.00 -15.02 -11.13
C TRP A 128 13.09 -13.62 -11.73
N SER A 129 13.08 -13.49 -13.06
CA SER A 129 13.09 -12.19 -13.74
C SER A 129 11.93 -11.29 -13.30
N LYS A 130 10.74 -11.86 -13.14
CA LYS A 130 9.52 -11.15 -12.74
C LYS A 130 9.50 -10.80 -11.25
N SER A 131 10.15 -11.60 -10.42
CA SER A 131 10.35 -11.32 -8.99
C SER A 131 11.41 -10.23 -8.80
N PHE A 132 12.51 -10.27 -9.57
CA PHE A 132 13.56 -9.26 -9.54
C PHE A 132 13.12 -7.92 -10.10
N ASP A 133 12.33 -7.88 -11.18
CA ASP A 133 11.75 -6.64 -11.69
C ASP A 133 10.87 -5.95 -10.65
N ALA A 134 10.12 -6.73 -9.86
CA ALA A 134 9.25 -6.21 -8.81
C ALA A 134 10.01 -5.66 -7.60
N ILE A 135 11.16 -6.25 -7.28
CA ILE A 135 12.04 -5.75 -6.22
C ILE A 135 12.82 -4.52 -6.72
N SER A 136 13.30 -4.53 -7.96
CA SER A 136 13.96 -3.41 -8.66
C SER A 136 13.07 -2.18 -8.80
N SER A 137 11.79 -2.35 -9.13
CA SER A 137 10.79 -1.26 -9.15
C SER A 137 10.38 -0.80 -7.75
N GLY A 138 10.77 -1.55 -6.71
CA GLY A 138 10.29 -1.40 -5.34
C GLY A 138 10.46 0.00 -4.78
N GLY A 139 11.58 0.68 -5.04
CA GLY A 139 11.83 2.05 -4.56
C GLY A 139 10.91 3.11 -5.18
N LEU A 140 10.67 3.04 -6.49
CA LEU A 140 9.74 3.94 -7.19
C LEU A 140 8.29 3.65 -6.81
N GLY A 141 7.91 2.36 -6.76
CA GLY A 141 6.60 1.91 -6.30
C GLY A 141 6.27 2.37 -4.88
N TYR A 142 7.25 2.30 -3.97
CA TYR A 142 7.10 2.73 -2.58
C TYR A 142 6.97 4.25 -2.42
N SER A 143 7.76 5.02 -3.16
CA SER A 143 7.65 6.49 -3.14
C SER A 143 6.28 6.93 -3.62
N MET A 144 5.81 6.33 -4.71
CA MET A 144 4.47 6.56 -5.24
C MET A 144 3.39 6.12 -4.23
N TYR A 145 3.59 4.98 -3.55
CA TYR A 145 2.76 4.52 -2.43
C TYR A 145 2.65 5.53 -1.29
N GLY A 146 3.79 6.06 -0.84
CA GLY A 146 3.83 7.12 0.17
C GLY A 146 3.03 8.35 -0.24
N LEU A 147 3.13 8.76 -1.51
CA LEU A 147 2.41 9.92 -2.05
C LEU A 147 0.90 9.71 -2.09
N VAL A 148 0.41 8.59 -2.64
CA VAL A 148 -1.05 8.37 -2.74
C VAL A 148 -1.65 8.07 -1.37
N LYS A 149 -0.93 7.34 -0.52
CA LYS A 149 -1.32 7.18 0.88
C LYS A 149 -1.40 8.54 1.56
N GLY A 150 -0.39 9.39 1.38
CA GLY A 150 -0.39 10.73 1.95
C GLY A 150 -1.53 11.59 1.45
N LEU A 151 -1.83 11.54 0.15
CA LEU A 151 -2.98 12.21 -0.45
C LEU A 151 -4.31 11.72 0.15
N ALA A 152 -4.48 10.41 0.32
CA ALA A 152 -5.69 9.83 0.92
C ALA A 152 -5.87 10.25 2.39
N TYR A 153 -4.80 10.21 3.20
CA TYR A 153 -4.83 10.68 4.58
C TYR A 153 -5.11 12.19 4.66
N TRP A 154 -4.51 12.97 3.77
CA TRP A 154 -4.72 14.40 3.72
C TRP A 154 -6.18 14.73 3.40
N ILE A 155 -6.76 14.07 2.38
CA ILE A 155 -8.18 14.20 2.03
C ILE A 155 -9.08 13.93 3.24
N ILE A 156 -8.89 12.79 3.91
CA ILE A 156 -9.70 12.41 5.07
C ILE A 156 -9.56 13.44 6.20
N THR A 157 -8.32 13.83 6.51
CA THR A 157 -8.02 14.76 7.60
C THR A 157 -8.57 16.15 7.31
N TYR A 158 -8.40 16.64 6.07
CA TYR A 158 -8.90 17.93 5.61
C TYR A 158 -10.42 18.03 5.75
N PHE A 159 -11.16 17.03 5.26
CA PHE A 159 -12.61 17.05 5.34
C PHE A 159 -13.13 16.89 6.77
N THR A 160 -12.49 16.05 7.58
CA THR A 160 -12.87 15.85 8.99
C THR A 160 -12.66 17.12 9.81
N LEU A 161 -11.47 17.74 9.71
CA LEU A 161 -11.18 19.02 10.37
C LEU A 161 -12.06 20.13 9.84
N GLY A 162 -12.23 20.21 8.52
CA GLY A 162 -13.08 21.21 7.87
C GLY A 162 -14.51 21.13 8.39
N PHE A 163 -15.07 19.94 8.48
CA PHE A 163 -16.42 19.74 9.04
C PHE A 163 -16.50 20.14 10.51
N ALA A 164 -15.59 19.66 11.35
CA ALA A 164 -15.58 19.92 12.78
C ALA A 164 -15.45 21.42 13.10
N LEU A 165 -14.52 22.11 12.43
CA LEU A 165 -14.31 23.55 12.62
C LEU A 165 -15.53 24.35 12.14
N ASN A 166 -16.12 24.01 11.00
CA ASN A 166 -17.30 24.72 10.50
C ASN A 166 -18.56 24.49 11.34
N ILE A 167 -18.75 23.28 11.90
CA ILE A 167 -19.83 23.02 12.86
C ILE A 167 -19.63 23.88 14.11
N THR A 168 -18.41 23.91 14.63
CA THR A 168 -18.07 24.66 15.84
C THR A 168 -18.33 26.15 15.64
N THR A 169 -17.89 26.73 14.51
CA THR A 169 -18.16 28.15 14.21
C THR A 169 -19.62 28.42 13.95
N TYR A 170 -20.36 27.47 13.35
CA TYR A 170 -21.79 27.63 13.13
C TYR A 170 -22.56 27.65 14.46
N ILE A 171 -22.23 26.76 15.40
CA ILE A 171 -22.89 26.71 16.72
C ILE A 171 -22.59 27.97 17.55
N ILE A 172 -21.32 28.43 17.55
CA ILE A 172 -20.87 29.52 18.43
C ILE A 172 -21.14 30.91 17.83
N LEU A 173 -20.90 31.07 16.53
CA LEU A 173 -20.89 32.38 15.85
C LEU A 173 -22.00 32.53 14.82
N ASN A 174 -22.83 31.49 14.58
CA ASN A 174 -23.82 31.44 13.51
C ASN A 174 -23.23 31.76 12.12
N GLN A 175 -21.94 31.46 11.93
CA GLN A 175 -21.19 31.71 10.70
C GLN A 175 -20.48 30.44 10.24
N THR A 176 -20.54 30.17 8.94
CA THR A 176 -19.78 29.12 8.27
C THR A 176 -18.57 29.72 7.55
N GLN A 177 -17.54 28.91 7.31
CA GLN A 177 -16.31 29.21 6.55
C GLN A 177 -15.29 30.17 7.20
N VAL A 178 -15.54 30.68 8.41
CA VAL A 178 -14.61 31.57 9.14
C VAL A 178 -13.22 30.95 9.33
N LEU A 179 -13.18 29.65 9.67
CA LEU A 179 -11.94 28.88 9.85
C LEU A 179 -11.63 27.94 8.67
N GLY A 180 -12.34 28.07 7.55
CA GLY A 180 -12.21 27.16 6.41
C GLY A 180 -10.82 27.16 5.78
N GLY A 181 -10.12 28.30 5.77
CA GLY A 181 -8.74 28.36 5.30
C GLY A 181 -7.75 27.68 6.25
N ALA A 182 -8.03 27.67 7.56
CA ALA A 182 -7.16 27.09 8.57
C ALA A 182 -7.17 25.55 8.50
N SER A 183 -8.29 24.93 8.09
CA SER A 183 -8.39 23.47 7.99
C SER A 183 -7.43 22.88 6.95
N VAL A 184 -7.07 23.63 5.89
CA VAL A 184 -6.07 23.22 4.88
C VAL A 184 -4.70 23.09 5.53
N TRP A 185 -4.28 24.12 6.27
CA TRP A 185 -2.96 24.16 6.89
C TRP A 185 -2.82 23.15 8.03
N PHE A 186 -3.84 23.06 8.89
CA PHE A 186 -3.84 22.08 9.98
C PHE A 186 -3.89 20.64 9.46
N SER A 187 -4.67 20.36 8.41
CA SER A 187 -4.72 19.00 7.86
C SER A 187 -3.41 18.59 7.21
N LEU A 188 -2.72 19.50 6.50
CA LEU A 188 -1.39 19.26 5.96
C LEU A 188 -0.39 18.96 7.08
N LEU A 189 -0.41 19.76 8.16
CA LEU A 189 0.50 19.59 9.29
C LEU A 189 0.28 18.25 10.00
N ILE A 190 -0.98 17.91 10.33
CA ILE A 190 -1.32 16.63 10.96
C ILE A 190 -0.89 15.46 10.07
N THR A 191 -1.21 15.55 8.78
CA THR A 191 -0.88 14.51 7.81
C THR A 191 0.63 14.34 7.68
N PHE A 192 1.38 15.43 7.63
CA PHE A 192 2.85 15.41 7.57
C PHE A 192 3.47 14.77 8.82
N VAL A 193 3.02 15.17 10.03
CA VAL A 193 3.54 14.61 11.29
C VAL A 193 3.26 13.11 11.37
N TYR A 194 2.06 12.68 10.98
CA TYR A 194 1.67 11.27 10.96
C TYR A 194 2.49 10.46 9.96
N LEU A 195 2.62 10.95 8.73
CA LEU A 195 3.36 10.29 7.66
C LEU A 195 4.86 10.27 7.90
N LYS A 196 5.45 11.31 8.51
CA LYS A 196 6.90 11.37 8.76
C LYS A 196 7.40 10.15 9.53
N LYS A 197 6.67 9.78 10.60
CA LYS A 197 7.01 8.62 11.43
C LYS A 197 6.85 7.31 10.68
N GLU A 198 5.79 7.18 9.89
CA GLU A 198 5.52 5.96 9.13
C GLU A 198 6.46 5.78 7.92
N LEU A 199 6.67 6.85 7.14
CA LEU A 199 7.57 6.86 5.99
C LEU A 199 9.01 6.55 6.40
N SER A 200 9.48 7.12 7.52
CA SER A 200 10.83 6.84 8.03
C SER A 200 11.02 5.37 8.39
N LYS A 201 10.02 4.72 9.00
CA LYS A 201 10.07 3.28 9.30
C LYS A 201 10.13 2.46 8.01
N ARG A 202 9.27 2.77 7.05
CA ARG A 202 9.19 2.02 5.77
C ARG A 202 10.40 2.23 4.87
N PHE A 203 11.06 3.39 4.93
CA PHE A 203 12.29 3.63 4.18
C PHE A 203 13.42 2.68 4.63
N ASN A 204 13.47 2.35 5.92
CA ASN A 204 14.43 1.36 6.44
C ASN A 204 14.07 -0.06 5.99
N GLU A 205 12.78 -0.40 5.90
CA GLU A 205 12.29 -1.68 5.35
C GLU A 205 12.65 -1.83 3.86
N ILE A 206 12.58 -0.75 3.07
CA ILE A 206 13.00 -0.74 1.65
C ILE A 206 14.50 -1.01 1.53
N ARG A 207 15.32 -0.40 2.38
CA ARG A 207 16.77 -0.62 2.38
C ARG A 207 17.12 -2.08 2.72
N ALA A 208 16.31 -2.73 3.55
CA ALA A 208 16.42 -4.16 3.81
C ALA A 208 16.00 -5.01 2.60
N LEU A 209 14.94 -4.62 1.89
CA LEU A 209 14.51 -5.24 0.63
C LEU A 209 15.57 -5.14 -0.48
N ASP A 210 16.27 -4.00 -0.61
CA ASP A 210 17.38 -3.85 -1.57
C ASP A 210 18.55 -4.78 -1.25
N LYS A 211 18.83 -5.00 0.04
CA LYS A 211 19.86 -5.94 0.48
C LYS A 211 19.45 -7.39 0.17
N LEU A 212 18.18 -7.72 0.45
CA LEU A 212 17.59 -9.02 0.16
C LEU A 212 17.58 -9.31 -1.36
N HIS A 213 17.33 -8.29 -2.20
CA HIS A 213 17.42 -8.41 -3.65
C HIS A 213 18.77 -8.94 -4.12
N TRP A 214 19.83 -8.38 -3.53
CA TRP A 214 21.21 -8.73 -3.85
C TRP A 214 21.55 -10.15 -3.41
N GLU A 215 21.06 -10.55 -2.23
CA GLU A 215 21.23 -11.91 -1.70
C GLU A 215 20.46 -12.94 -2.55
N LEU A 216 19.22 -12.66 -2.94
CA LEU A 216 18.43 -13.52 -3.82
C LEU A 216 19.03 -13.64 -5.23
N ARG A 217 19.59 -12.56 -5.79
CA ARG A 217 20.27 -12.60 -7.09
C ARG A 217 21.52 -13.48 -7.04
N ARG A 218 22.25 -13.44 -5.92
CA ARG A 218 23.38 -14.33 -5.67
C ARG A 218 22.91 -15.79 -5.57
N LEU A 219 21.80 -16.03 -4.87
CA LEU A 219 21.24 -17.37 -4.68
C LEU A 219 20.68 -17.96 -5.98
N GLU A 220 20.06 -17.16 -6.86
CA GLU A 220 19.67 -17.60 -8.21
C GLU A 220 20.89 -18.01 -9.03
N TYR A 221 21.97 -17.21 -8.99
CA TYR A 221 23.20 -17.51 -9.69
C TYR A 221 23.81 -18.83 -9.19
N ASP A 222 23.85 -19.03 -7.87
CA ASP A 222 24.35 -20.26 -7.26
C ASP A 222 23.47 -21.45 -7.66
N LEU A 223 22.14 -21.33 -7.61
CA LEU A 223 21.20 -22.40 -7.99
C LEU A 223 21.26 -22.79 -9.47
N LYS A 224 21.50 -21.84 -10.39
CA LYS A 224 21.63 -22.11 -11.83
C LYS A 224 22.95 -22.78 -12.18
N ASN A 225 23.97 -22.63 -11.35
CA ASN A 225 25.30 -23.19 -11.56
C ASN A 225 25.52 -24.50 -10.80
N VAL A 226 24.55 -24.94 -9.99
CA VAL A 226 24.54 -26.29 -9.41
C VAL A 226 24.00 -27.25 -10.46
N GLU A 227 24.86 -28.11 -10.99
CA GLU A 227 24.44 -29.28 -11.76
C GLU A 227 23.69 -30.25 -10.83
N PHE A 228 22.45 -30.59 -11.19
CA PHE A 228 21.62 -31.60 -10.53
C PHE A 228 21.73 -32.94 -11.25
#